data_AF-A0A6L4ZM96-F1
#
_entry.id   AF-A0A6L4ZM96-F1
#
_cell.length_a   1.000
_cell.length_b   1.000
_cell.length_c   1.000
_cell.angle_alpha   90.00
_cell.angle_beta   90.00
_cell.angle_gamma   90.00
#
_symmetry.space_group_name_H-M   'P 1'
#
loop_
_entity.id
_entity.type
_entity.pdbx_description
1 polymer ?
#
loop_
_entity_poly.entity_id
_entity_poly.type
_entity_poly.pdbx_seq_one_letter_code
_entity_poly.pdbx_strand_id
1 'polypeptide(L)'
;MSTNQLAFPDNSFDLIITDVSLLPSDKLAKELPELVRVAKPKARLVVYFASQGSFDEFFSIFWEALYYSNLSEALQLPLEELINERPAPIVNENLLQTAGNILIVI
;
A
#
# COMPACT_ATOMS: atom_id res chain seq x y z
N MET A 1 4.94 11.55 -3.97
CA MET A 1 5.02 11.68 -5.44
C MET A 1 4.19 10.55 -6.02
N SER A 2 3.25 10.84 -6.93
CA SER A 2 2.51 9.78 -7.63
C SER A 2 3.41 9.19 -8.73
N THR A 3 3.49 7.87 -8.82
CA THR A 3 4.20 7.14 -9.86
C THR A 3 3.40 7.06 -11.17
N ASN A 4 2.27 7.73 -11.30
CA ASN A 4 1.47 7.72 -12.54
C ASN A 4 2.21 8.17 -13.81
N GLN A 5 3.43 8.72 -13.68
CA GLN A 5 4.33 8.95 -14.81
C GLN A 5 5.78 9.06 -14.33
N LEU A 6 6.50 7.95 -14.39
CA LEU A 6 7.94 7.92 -14.20
C LEU A 6 8.64 8.31 -15.51
N ALA A 7 9.61 9.21 -15.43
CA ALA A 7 10.43 9.63 -16.57
C ALA A 7 11.49 8.59 -16.97
N PHE A 8 11.11 7.31 -16.94
CA PHE A 8 11.97 6.18 -17.31
C PHE A 8 11.38 5.47 -18.54
N PRO A 9 12.23 4.97 -19.45
CA PRO A 9 11.79 4.10 -20.53
C PRO A 9 11.18 2.79 -20.01
N ASP A 10 10.36 2.16 -20.84
CA ASP A 10 9.84 0.82 -20.57
C ASP A 10 10.99 -0.18 -20.39
N ASN A 11 10.79 -1.21 -19.55
CA ASN A 11 11.74 -2.32 -19.37
C ASN A 11 13.17 -1.87 -19.01
N SER A 12 13.28 -0.87 -18.15
CA SER A 12 14.58 -0.30 -17.74
C SER A 12 15.22 -1.03 -16.57
N PHE A 13 14.43 -1.63 -15.67
CA PHE A 13 14.91 -2.09 -14.36
C PHE A 13 14.76 -3.60 -14.16
N ASP A 14 15.82 -4.24 -13.64
CA ASP A 14 15.82 -5.65 -13.22
C ASP A 14 15.30 -5.83 -11.77
N LEU A 15 15.34 -4.76 -10.96
CA LEU A 15 14.85 -4.69 -9.59
C LEU A 15 14.19 -3.33 -9.35
N ILE A 16 12.99 -3.36 -8.78
CA ILE A 16 12.27 -2.17 -8.31
C ILE A 16 11.93 -2.39 -6.84
N ILE A 17 12.23 -1.40 -6.01
CA ILE A 17 11.85 -1.37 -4.59
C ILE A 17 11.01 -0.10 -4.40
N THR A 18 9.80 -0.25 -3.90
CA THR A 18 8.89 0.87 -3.66
C THR A 18 8.28 0.78 -2.27
N ASP A 19 8.10 1.94 -1.64
CA ASP A 19 7.37 2.10 -0.40
C ASP A 19 6.07 2.84 -0.69
N VAL A 20 4.97 2.14 -0.45
CA VAL A 20 3.59 2.61 -0.64
C VAL A 20 2.79 2.45 0.65
N SER A 21 3.47 2.32 1.80
CA SER A 21 2.85 2.13 3.12
C SER A 21 1.93 3.28 3.54
N LEU A 22 2.16 4.48 3.02
CA LEU A 22 1.36 5.68 3.29
C LEU A 22 0.43 6.07 2.13
N LEU A 23 0.35 5.27 1.06
CA LEU A 23 -0.58 5.54 -0.02
C LEU A 23 -2.00 5.09 0.38
N PRO A 24 -3.03 5.90 0.06
CA PRO A 24 -4.42 5.44 0.11
C PRO A 24 -4.60 4.18 -0.71
N SER A 25 -5.44 3.27 -0.25
CA SER A 25 -5.60 1.95 -0.88
C SER A 25 -6.10 2.04 -2.33
N ASP A 26 -6.93 3.05 -2.63
CA ASP A 26 -7.43 3.33 -3.98
C ASP A 26 -6.35 3.84 -4.96
N LYS A 27 -5.18 4.24 -4.44
CA LYS A 27 -4.03 4.70 -5.22
C LYS A 27 -3.07 3.56 -5.54
N LEU A 28 -2.94 2.56 -4.68
CA LEU A 28 -2.03 1.43 -4.90
C LEU A 28 -2.26 0.75 -6.26
N ALA A 29 -3.52 0.48 -6.59
CA ALA A 29 -3.89 -0.14 -7.86
C ALA A 29 -3.53 0.71 -9.10
N LYS A 30 -3.44 2.03 -8.94
CA LYS A 30 -3.10 2.98 -10.02
C LYS A 30 -1.59 3.10 -10.23
N GLU A 31 -0.82 2.80 -9.20
CA GLU A 31 0.64 2.98 -9.18
C GLU A 31 1.37 1.71 -9.69
N LEU A 32 0.79 0.53 -9.47
CA LEU A 32 1.34 -0.75 -9.94
C LEU A 32 1.59 -0.84 -11.46
N PRO A 33 0.68 -0.38 -12.35
CA PRO A 33 0.91 -0.43 -13.80
C PRO A 33 2.18 0.29 -14.25
N GLU A 34 2.52 1.44 -13.65
CA GLU A 34 3.75 2.15 -14.02
C GLU A 34 5.00 1.38 -13.57
N LEU A 35 4.98 0.84 -12.36
CA LEU A 35 6.09 0.04 -11.84
C LEU A 35 6.32 -1.20 -12.74
N VAL A 36 5.25 -1.82 -13.23
CA VAL A 36 5.32 -2.91 -14.21
C VAL A 36 5.87 -2.43 -15.56
N ARG A 37 5.46 -1.25 -16.05
CA ARG A 37 5.95 -0.70 -17.33
C ARG A 37 7.47 -0.54 -17.35
N VAL A 38 8.04 0.01 -16.28
CA VAL A 38 9.48 0.26 -16.20
C VAL A 38 10.29 -0.99 -15.82
N ALA A 39 9.62 -2.06 -15.37
CA ALA A 39 10.25 -3.34 -15.04
C ALA A 39 10.55 -4.16 -16.31
N LYS A 40 11.73 -4.77 -16.39
CA LYS A 40 12.03 -5.75 -17.44
C LYS A 40 11.17 -7.02 -17.27
N PRO A 41 10.97 -7.81 -18.34
CA PRO A 41 10.39 -9.13 -18.20
C PRO A 41 11.19 -9.96 -17.18
N LYS A 42 10.50 -10.56 -16.21
CA LYS A 42 11.09 -11.32 -15.08
C LYS A 42 11.88 -10.49 -14.05
N ALA A 43 11.79 -9.17 -14.09
CA ALA A 43 12.34 -8.33 -13.02
C ALA A 43 11.67 -8.63 -11.66
N ARG A 44 12.38 -8.27 -10.58
CA ARG A 44 11.86 -8.37 -9.22
C ARG A 44 11.23 -7.06 -8.80
N LEU A 45 10.02 -7.12 -8.26
CA LEU A 45 9.35 -5.97 -7.66
C LEU A 45 9.16 -6.21 -6.17
N VAL A 46 9.69 -5.32 -5.33
CA VAL A 46 9.52 -5.34 -3.88
C VAL A 46 8.64 -4.16 -3.49
N VAL A 47 7.50 -4.45 -2.87
CA VAL A 47 6.50 -3.44 -2.48
C VAL A 47 6.30 -3.52 -0.98
N TYR A 48 6.59 -2.42 -0.29
CA TYR A 48 6.24 -2.24 1.12
C TYR A 48 4.87 -1.57 1.20
N PHE A 49 3.90 -2.20 1.85
CA PHE A 49 2.58 -1.60 2.03
C PHE A 49 1.99 -1.93 3.41
N ALA A 50 1.16 -1.02 3.91
CA ALA A 50 0.40 -1.24 5.13
C ALA A 50 -0.86 -2.06 4.82
N SER A 51 -0.95 -3.29 5.34
CA SER A 51 -2.17 -4.10 5.22
C SER A 51 -3.15 -3.82 6.36
N GLN A 52 -4.37 -4.34 6.24
CA GLN A 52 -5.20 -4.58 7.42
C GLN A 52 -4.41 -5.38 8.46
N GLY A 53 -4.57 -5.06 9.74
CA GLY A 53 -3.83 -5.70 10.83
C GLY A 53 -2.49 -5.04 11.17
N SER A 54 -1.83 -4.32 10.24
CA SER A 54 -0.49 -3.76 10.46
C SER A 54 -0.41 -2.72 11.59
N PHE A 55 -1.54 -2.15 12.00
CA PHE A 55 -1.60 -1.05 12.97
C PHE A 55 -2.71 -1.21 14.02
N ASP A 56 -3.20 -2.43 14.26
CA ASP A 56 -4.36 -2.64 15.15
C ASP A 56 -4.11 -2.13 16.57
N GLU A 57 -2.89 -2.32 17.09
CA GLU A 57 -2.50 -1.79 18.41
C GLU A 57 -2.38 -0.26 18.41
N PHE A 58 -1.83 0.32 17.33
CA PHE A 58 -1.77 1.78 17.18
C PHE A 58 -3.17 2.40 17.19
N PHE A 59 -4.12 1.81 16.46
CA PHE A 59 -5.50 2.30 16.44
C PHE A 59 -6.20 2.12 17.77
N SER A 60 -5.86 1.08 18.55
CA SER A 60 -6.37 0.91 19.92
C SER A 60 -5.93 2.06 20.82
N ILE A 61 -4.66 2.44 20.78
CA ILE A 61 -4.11 3.58 21.53
C ILE A 61 -4.75 4.90 21.04
N PHE A 62 -4.91 5.06 19.73
CA PHE A 62 -5.50 6.28 19.17
C PHE A 62 -6.97 6.43 19.58
N TRP A 63 -7.72 5.34 19.58
CA TRP A 63 -9.10 5.31 20.07
C TRP A 63 -9.19 5.74 21.54
N GLU A 64 -8.30 5.21 22.39
CA GLU A 64 -8.21 5.59 23.80
C GLU A 64 -7.86 7.08 23.98
N ALA A 65 -6.93 7.61 23.18
CA ALA A 65 -6.59 9.03 23.21
C ALA A 65 -7.75 9.94 22.80
N LEU A 66 -8.53 9.54 21.78
CA LEU A 66 -9.73 10.27 21.36
C LEU A 66 -10.82 10.25 22.43
N TYR A 67 -10.97 9.11 23.12
CA TYR A 67 -11.88 8.99 24.26
C TYR A 67 -11.50 9.98 25.39
N TYR A 68 -10.25 9.99 25.83
CA TYR A 68 -9.80 10.91 26.88
C TYR A 68 -9.79 12.38 26.47
N SER A 69 -9.81 12.65 25.16
CA SER A 69 -9.88 14.02 24.63
C SER A 69 -11.31 14.49 24.37
N ASN A 70 -12.34 13.70 24.68
CA ASN A 70 -13.75 13.96 24.32
C ASN A 70 -13.97 14.18 22.81
N LEU A 71 -13.17 13.51 21.97
CA LEU A 71 -13.26 13.57 20.51
C LEU A 71 -13.85 12.30 19.89
N SER A 72 -14.08 11.26 20.68
CA SER A 72 -14.54 9.95 20.20
C SER A 72 -15.82 10.03 19.37
N GLU A 73 -16.85 10.74 19.84
CA GLU A 73 -18.14 10.84 19.12
C GLU A 73 -18.00 11.52 17.75
N ALA A 74 -17.13 12.53 17.65
CA ALA A 74 -16.91 13.27 16.41
C ALA A 74 -16.03 12.53 15.40
N LEU A 75 -15.11 11.67 15.88
CA LEU A 75 -14.08 11.04 15.06
C LEU A 75 -14.20 9.52 14.93
N GLN A 76 -15.23 8.90 15.55
CA GLN A 76 -15.47 7.46 15.47
C GLN A 76 -15.57 6.97 14.02
N LEU A 77 -16.48 7.54 13.23
CA LEU A 77 -16.72 7.11 11.84
C LEU A 77 -15.47 7.31 10.95
N PRO A 78 -14.81 8.49 10.93
CA PRO A 78 -13.56 8.65 10.19
C PRO A 78 -12.45 7.68 10.60
N LEU A 79 -12.38 7.33 11.89
CA LEU A 79 -11.39 6.38 12.38
C LEU A 79 -11.70 4.95 11.92
N GLU A 80 -12.97 4.52 12.00
CA GLU A 80 -13.40 3.23 11.46
C GLU A 80 -13.16 3.14 9.95
N GLU A 81 -13.41 4.21 9.19
CA GLU A 81 -13.09 4.30 7.76
C GLU A 81 -11.58 4.14 7.52
N LEU A 82 -10.74 4.87 8.27
CA LEU A 82 -9.28 4.79 8.16
C LEU A 82 -8.73 3.40 8.49
N ILE A 83 -9.30 2.72 9.49
CA ILE A 83 -8.92 1.35 9.87
C ILE A 83 -9.24 0.38 8.72
N ASN A 84 -10.41 0.53 8.12
CA ASN A 84 -10.92 -0.37 7.09
C ASN A 84 -10.43 -0.04 5.67
N GLU A 85 -9.92 1.17 5.42
CA GLU A 85 -9.45 1.62 4.12
C GLU A 85 -8.28 0.76 3.61
N ARG A 86 -7.47 0.22 4.51
CA ARG A 86 -6.26 -0.52 4.12
C ARG A 86 -6.59 -1.77 3.33
N PRO A 87 -5.79 -2.11 2.31
CA PRO A 87 -5.99 -3.35 1.57
C PRO A 87 -5.83 -4.52 2.54
N ALA A 88 -6.72 -5.52 2.41
CA ALA A 88 -6.44 -6.83 2.98
C ALA A 88 -5.07 -7.31 2.47
N PRO A 89 -4.31 -8.10 3.24
CA PRO A 89 -3.06 -8.68 2.78
C PRO A 89 -3.26 -9.26 1.38
N ILE A 90 -2.60 -8.67 0.39
CA ILE A 90 -2.69 -9.09 -1.01
C ILE A 90 -2.03 -10.47 -1.10
N VAL A 91 -2.82 -11.53 -0.95
CA VAL A 91 -2.49 -12.87 -1.45
C VAL A 91 -3.11 -12.97 -2.84
N ASN A 92 -2.72 -12.08 -3.75
CA ASN A 92 -3.30 -12.07 -5.10
C ASN A 92 -2.27 -12.63 -6.08
N GLU A 93 -2.38 -13.93 -6.36
CA GLU A 93 -1.55 -14.68 -7.29
C GLU A 93 -1.50 -14.05 -8.69
N ASN A 94 -2.53 -13.28 -9.07
CA ASN A 94 -2.59 -12.62 -10.36
C ASN A 94 -1.62 -11.42 -10.49
N LEU A 95 -1.29 -10.74 -9.39
CA LEU A 95 -0.24 -9.70 -9.40
C LEU A 95 1.15 -10.33 -9.55
N LEU A 96 1.35 -11.53 -9.00
CA LEU A 96 2.59 -12.31 -9.12
C LEU A 96 2.87 -12.81 -10.55
N GLN A 97 1.86 -12.87 -11.42
CA GLN A 97 2.04 -13.39 -12.79
C GLN A 97 2.65 -12.37 -13.76
N THR A 98 2.54 -11.06 -13.50
CA THR A 98 2.99 -10.02 -14.45
C THR A 98 4.44 -9.59 -14.23
N ALA A 99 4.93 -9.61 -12.98
CA ALA A 99 6.32 -9.40 -12.63
C ALA A 99 6.88 -10.72 -12.10
N GLY A 100 7.94 -11.25 -12.71
CA GLY A 100 8.38 -12.63 -12.50
C GLY A 100 8.80 -13.01 -11.08
N ASN A 101 8.72 -12.10 -10.10
CA ASN A 101 8.50 -12.33 -8.67
C ASN A 101 8.14 -10.99 -7.98
N ILE A 102 6.97 -10.88 -7.34
CA ILE A 102 6.64 -9.77 -6.42
C ILE A 102 6.88 -10.23 -4.99
N LEU A 103 7.74 -9.53 -4.26
CA LEU A 103 7.90 -9.71 -2.82
C LEU A 103 7.11 -8.62 -2.10
N ILE A 104 6.08 -9.04 -1.37
CA ILE A 104 5.31 -8.18 -0.50
C ILE A 104 5.96 -8.20 0.88
N VAL A 105 6.29 -7.02 1.40
CA VAL A 105 6.75 -6.85 2.78
C VAL A 105 5.72 -6.00 3.51
N ILE A 106 5.14 -6.58 4.55
CA ILE A 106 4.09 -6.00 5.41
C ILE A 106 4.76 -5.34 6.61
#